data_AF-A0AA42NXF4-F1
#
_entry.id   AF-A0AA42NXF4-F1
#
_cell.length_a   1.000
_cell.length_b   1.000
_cell.length_c   1.000
_cell.angle_alpha   90.00
_cell.angle_beta   90.00
_cell.angle_gamma   90.00
#
_symmetry.space_group_name_H-M   'P 1'
#
loop_
_entity.id
_entity.type
_entity.pdbx_description
1 polymer ?
#
loop_
_entity_poly.entity_id
_entity_poly.type
_entity_poly.pdbx_seq_one_letter_code
_entity_poly.pdbx_strand_id
1 'polypeptide(L)'
;MTHMINIQPRKPRFALSDVPVFWNDNDPVLTRFFDALSIHFPDGERFFIQSVRNYEKQVTDPQLKADIKNFFRQEAQHGIVHDQYNAVMQTQGIDVEKSISKLKLFIRLSQKYLPIKYQLAMTAAFEHITATLGEGFMEGEGDMFKNAHPAMRAMFMWHGVEEVEHKAVAYDVYEKAAGGGYFTRTSALIAGTVLMHAVVGSVLWHMLKVDKMHGQPLVLAKGFYRLYGPRGMITKLIPRYLDWFKPGFHPGDTGIPEKVSAWLTEYDKHQDPMEASRIVFNIPIAAAA
;
A
#
# COMPACT_ATOMS: atom_id res chain seq x y z
N MET A 1 -11.89 -21.77 12.33
CA MET A 1 -10.63 -22.19 11.70
C MET A 1 -10.14 -20.98 10.94
N THR A 2 -9.09 -20.33 11.41
CA THR A 2 -8.49 -19.18 10.72
C THR A 2 -7.87 -19.72 9.44
N HIS A 3 -8.34 -19.27 8.27
CA HIS A 3 -7.73 -19.65 7.00
C HIS A 3 -6.27 -19.19 7.02
N MET A 4 -5.32 -20.14 6.99
CA MET A 4 -3.90 -19.80 6.95
C MET A 4 -3.61 -19.10 5.62
N ILE A 5 -3.15 -17.86 5.71
CA ILE A 5 -2.66 -17.10 4.57
C ILE A 5 -1.23 -17.56 4.32
N ASN A 6 -0.96 -18.15 3.16
CA ASN A 6 0.37 -18.61 2.80
C ASN A 6 1.17 -17.48 2.14
N ILE A 7 2.01 -16.80 2.92
CA ILE A 7 2.85 -15.70 2.43
C ILE A 7 4.05 -16.26 1.65
N GLN A 8 4.13 -15.96 0.35
CA GLN A 8 5.20 -16.46 -0.52
C GLN A 8 5.98 -15.30 -1.14
N PRO A 9 7.29 -15.15 -0.84
CA PRO A 9 8.10 -14.09 -1.41
C PRO A 9 8.18 -14.16 -2.94
N ARG A 10 7.85 -13.05 -3.62
CA ARG A 10 7.95 -12.92 -5.08
C ARG A 10 9.00 -11.87 -5.42
N LYS A 11 9.56 -11.93 -6.64
CA LYS A 11 10.55 -10.96 -7.14
C LYS A 11 10.20 -10.49 -8.55
N PRO A 12 9.06 -9.81 -8.73
CA PRO A 12 8.64 -9.34 -10.05
C PRO A 12 9.59 -8.28 -10.60
N ARG A 13 9.51 -8.06 -11.91
CA ARG A 13 10.16 -6.96 -12.61
C ARG A 13 9.11 -6.19 -13.40
N PHE A 14 9.23 -4.88 -13.41
CA PHE A 14 8.33 -4.00 -14.13
C PHE A 14 9.12 -3.10 -15.09
N ALA A 15 8.64 -2.96 -16.33
CA ALA A 15 9.18 -1.99 -17.29
C ALA A 15 8.57 -0.62 -17.00
N LEU A 16 9.26 0.17 -16.17
CA LEU A 16 8.75 1.45 -15.65
C LEU A 16 9.32 2.69 -16.35
N SER A 17 10.37 2.54 -17.16
CA SER A 17 11.11 3.65 -17.78
C SER A 17 10.25 4.58 -18.63
N ASP A 18 9.27 4.02 -19.34
CA ASP A 18 8.47 4.72 -20.35
C ASP A 18 7.05 5.03 -19.87
N VAL A 19 6.80 4.94 -18.55
CA VAL A 19 5.51 5.25 -17.95
C VAL A 19 5.23 6.76 -18.15
N PRO A 20 4.08 7.13 -18.76
CA PRO A 20 3.73 8.53 -18.94
C PRO A 20 3.47 9.20 -17.60
N VAL A 21 3.70 10.52 -17.53
CA VAL A 21 3.51 11.30 -16.29
C VAL A 21 2.12 11.10 -15.69
N PHE A 22 1.07 11.13 -16.50
CA PHE A 22 -0.31 10.92 -16.05
C PHE A 22 -0.81 9.52 -16.44
N TRP A 23 -0.18 8.50 -15.86
CA TRP A 23 -0.42 7.10 -16.19
C TRP A 23 -1.79 6.57 -15.76
N ASN A 24 -2.52 7.25 -14.87
CA ASN A 24 -3.86 6.82 -14.47
C ASN A 24 -4.93 7.65 -15.18
N ASP A 25 -5.46 7.15 -16.31
CA ASP A 25 -6.56 7.77 -17.07
C ASP A 25 -6.30 9.23 -17.52
N ASN A 26 -5.02 9.58 -17.69
CA ASN A 26 -4.55 10.95 -17.96
C ASN A 26 -5.07 11.98 -16.93
N ASP A 27 -5.37 11.52 -15.70
CA ASP A 27 -5.88 12.34 -14.60
C ASP A 27 -4.72 12.70 -13.66
N PRO A 28 -4.32 13.99 -13.60
CA PRO A 28 -3.16 14.39 -12.80
C PRO A 28 -3.34 14.16 -11.31
N VAL A 29 -4.55 14.34 -10.77
CA VAL A 29 -4.79 14.18 -9.32
C VAL A 29 -4.73 12.71 -8.95
N LEU A 30 -5.38 11.84 -9.73
CA LEU A 30 -5.34 10.40 -9.46
C LEU A 30 -3.93 9.85 -9.58
N THR A 31 -3.25 10.17 -10.68
CA THR A 31 -1.86 9.75 -10.89
C THR A 31 -0.98 10.20 -9.74
N ARG A 32 -0.98 11.50 -9.42
CA ARG A 32 -0.10 12.04 -8.37
C ARG A 32 -0.49 11.60 -6.96
N PHE A 33 -1.73 11.18 -6.73
CA PHE A 33 -2.14 10.58 -5.45
C PHE A 33 -1.43 9.24 -5.21
N PHE A 34 -1.43 8.35 -6.22
CA PHE A 34 -0.73 7.06 -6.13
C PHE A 34 0.80 7.21 -6.19
N ASP A 35 1.32 8.15 -6.96
CA ASP A 35 2.74 8.51 -6.95
C ASP A 35 3.17 9.00 -5.56
N ALA A 36 2.37 9.85 -4.93
CA ALA A 36 2.62 10.33 -3.58
C ALA A 36 2.59 9.20 -2.56
N LEU A 37 1.74 8.18 -2.70
CA LEU A 37 1.84 6.96 -1.88
C LEU A 37 3.16 6.22 -2.15
N SER A 38 3.48 5.99 -3.43
CA SER A 38 4.65 5.25 -3.87
C SER A 38 5.97 5.78 -3.30
N ILE A 39 6.14 7.10 -3.24
CA ILE A 39 7.38 7.71 -2.70
C ILE A 39 7.67 7.28 -1.26
N HIS A 40 6.63 7.00 -0.46
CA HIS A 40 6.78 6.73 0.96
C HIS A 40 6.99 5.24 1.27
N PHE A 41 6.58 4.34 0.37
CA PHE A 41 6.66 2.90 0.59
C PHE A 41 8.07 2.42 0.99
N PRO A 42 9.16 2.73 0.28
CA PRO A 42 10.47 2.16 0.59
C PRO A 42 10.97 2.44 2.02
N ASP A 43 10.78 3.65 2.54
CA ASP A 43 11.18 3.98 3.91
C ASP A 43 10.10 3.62 4.94
N GLY A 44 8.82 3.60 4.55
CA GLY A 44 7.71 3.11 5.37
C GLY A 44 7.85 1.62 5.69
N GLU A 45 8.09 0.80 4.69
CA GLU A 45 8.27 -0.66 4.79
C GLU A 45 9.53 -1.01 5.60
N ARG A 46 10.61 -0.23 5.47
CA ARG A 46 11.78 -0.33 6.37
C ARG A 46 11.39 -0.07 7.83
N PHE A 47 10.50 0.88 8.09
CA PHE A 47 9.95 1.11 9.42
C PHE A 47 9.04 -0.04 9.87
N PHE A 48 8.21 -0.60 8.99
CA PHE A 48 7.36 -1.77 9.29
C PHE A 48 8.22 -2.96 9.73
N ILE A 49 9.19 -3.34 8.90
CA ILE A 49 10.18 -4.40 9.19
C ILE A 49 10.84 -4.16 10.55
N GLN A 50 11.34 -2.94 10.80
CA GLN A 50 12.05 -2.65 12.05
C GLN A 50 11.14 -2.75 13.28
N SER A 51 9.91 -2.25 13.18
CA SER A 51 8.95 -2.28 14.29
C SER A 51 8.55 -3.72 14.67
N VAL A 52 8.35 -4.60 13.70
CA VAL A 52 8.06 -6.03 13.89
C VAL A 52 9.29 -6.75 14.43
N ARG A 53 10.48 -6.47 13.88
CA ARG A 53 11.75 -7.06 14.32
C ARG A 53 12.06 -6.81 15.80
N ASN A 54 11.61 -5.68 16.37
CA ASN A 54 11.78 -5.39 17.80
C ASN A 54 11.07 -6.40 18.72
N TYR A 55 10.05 -7.10 18.22
CA TYR A 55 9.27 -8.10 18.95
C TYR A 55 9.45 -9.53 18.42
N GLU A 56 10.11 -9.73 17.27
CA GLU A 56 10.31 -11.04 16.63
C GLU A 56 10.83 -12.12 17.60
N LYS A 57 11.79 -11.78 18.48
CA LYS A 57 12.36 -12.72 19.46
C LYS A 57 11.37 -13.18 20.54
N GLN A 58 10.32 -12.40 20.80
CA GLN A 58 9.29 -12.69 21.80
C GLN A 58 8.16 -13.55 21.21
N VAL A 59 8.09 -13.67 19.89
CA VAL A 59 7.14 -14.57 19.21
C VAL A 59 7.57 -16.02 19.43
N THR A 60 6.64 -16.88 19.83
CA THR A 60 6.88 -18.31 20.05
C THR A 60 6.19 -19.20 19.02
N ASP A 61 5.07 -18.74 18.45
CA ASP A 61 4.32 -19.42 17.41
C ASP A 61 5.18 -19.65 16.15
N PRO A 62 5.44 -20.92 15.75
CA PRO A 62 6.28 -21.21 14.60
C PRO A 62 5.68 -20.71 13.28
N GLN A 63 4.35 -20.66 13.15
CA GLN A 63 3.72 -20.16 11.94
C GLN A 63 3.94 -18.65 11.82
N LEU A 64 3.67 -17.90 12.90
CA LEU A 64 3.89 -16.45 12.90
C LEU A 64 5.36 -16.08 12.66
N LYS A 65 6.32 -16.89 13.11
CA LYS A 65 7.74 -16.71 12.76
C LYS A 65 8.01 -16.87 11.27
N ALA A 66 7.38 -17.87 10.63
CA ALA A 66 7.50 -18.07 9.20
C ALA A 66 6.87 -16.90 8.44
N ASP A 67 5.71 -16.44 8.87
CA ASP A 67 5.00 -15.31 8.28
C ASP A 67 5.81 -14.02 8.39
N ILE A 68 6.37 -13.69 9.56
CA ILE A 68 7.28 -12.54 9.75
C ILE A 68 8.47 -12.58 8.79
N LYS A 69 9.07 -13.76 8.61
CA LYS A 69 10.22 -13.93 7.71
C LYS A 69 9.84 -13.67 6.25
N ASN A 70 8.66 -14.10 5.83
CA ASN A 70 8.19 -13.91 4.46
C ASN A 70 7.68 -12.48 4.23
N PHE A 71 6.97 -11.90 5.20
CA PHE A 71 6.64 -10.49 5.28
C PHE A 71 7.88 -9.62 5.05
N PHE A 72 8.97 -9.82 5.81
CA PHE A 72 10.20 -9.05 5.61
C PHE A 72 10.80 -9.13 4.19
N ARG A 73 10.56 -10.23 3.48
CA ARG A 73 11.08 -10.41 2.12
C ARG A 73 10.21 -9.71 1.09
N GLN A 74 8.88 -9.76 1.24
CA GLN A 74 7.94 -9.04 0.37
C GLN A 74 8.09 -7.53 0.58
N GLU A 75 8.06 -7.06 1.82
CA GLU A 75 8.32 -5.66 2.20
C GLU A 75 9.65 -5.13 1.62
N ALA A 76 10.73 -5.91 1.71
CA ALA A 76 12.00 -5.50 1.13
C ALA A 76 11.95 -5.42 -0.41
N GLN A 77 11.16 -6.29 -1.05
CA GLN A 77 10.97 -6.29 -2.49
C GLN A 77 10.07 -5.14 -2.95
N HIS A 78 9.00 -4.82 -2.22
CA HIS A 78 8.17 -3.64 -2.44
C HIS A 78 9.05 -2.39 -2.51
N GLY A 79 9.91 -2.20 -1.51
CA GLY A 79 10.78 -1.04 -1.42
C GLY A 79 11.75 -0.92 -2.60
N ILE A 80 12.27 -2.05 -3.12
CA ILE A 80 13.13 -2.05 -4.32
C ILE A 80 12.36 -1.60 -5.56
N VAL A 81 11.14 -2.12 -5.77
CA VAL A 81 10.32 -1.78 -6.93
C VAL A 81 9.85 -0.33 -6.87
N HIS A 82 9.44 0.14 -5.70
CA HIS A 82 9.04 1.54 -5.50
C HIS A 82 10.24 2.50 -5.59
N ASP A 83 11.44 2.12 -5.14
CA ASP A 83 12.67 2.91 -5.36
C ASP A 83 12.99 3.04 -6.87
N GLN A 84 12.74 2.00 -7.68
CA GLN A 84 12.88 2.09 -9.14
C GLN A 84 11.86 3.07 -9.75
N TYR A 85 10.61 3.03 -9.31
CA TYR A 85 9.60 3.98 -9.78
C TYR A 85 9.88 5.41 -9.31
N ASN A 86 10.40 5.57 -8.09
CA ASN A 86 10.86 6.85 -7.57
C ASN A 86 11.93 7.49 -8.46
N ALA A 87 12.87 6.71 -8.99
CA ALA A 87 13.84 7.20 -9.97
C ALA A 87 13.18 7.70 -11.26
N VAL A 88 12.11 7.04 -11.74
CA VAL A 88 11.32 7.53 -12.89
C VAL A 88 10.70 8.88 -12.56
N MET A 89 10.07 9.04 -11.39
CA MET A 89 9.48 10.33 -10.97
C MET A 89 10.52 11.45 -10.85
N GLN A 90 11.77 11.15 -10.47
CA GLN A 90 12.85 12.15 -10.50
C GLN A 90 13.10 12.66 -11.92
N THR A 91 13.09 11.78 -12.93
CA THR A 91 13.22 12.20 -14.35
C THR A 91 12.05 13.06 -14.83
N GLN A 92 10.88 12.93 -14.20
CA GLN A 92 9.69 13.76 -14.45
C GLN A 92 9.75 15.12 -13.72
N GLY A 93 10.84 15.43 -13.02
CA GLY A 93 11.04 16.71 -12.33
C GLY A 93 10.49 16.76 -10.90
N ILE A 94 10.08 15.62 -10.32
CA ILE A 94 9.66 15.54 -8.92
C ILE A 94 10.87 15.52 -7.99
N ASP A 95 10.86 16.35 -6.95
CA ASP A 95 11.88 16.35 -5.89
C ASP A 95 11.59 15.22 -4.88
N VAL A 96 11.93 14.00 -5.30
CA VAL A 96 11.71 12.78 -4.52
C VAL A 96 12.57 12.77 -3.26
N GLU A 97 13.81 13.25 -3.33
CA GLU A 97 14.72 13.29 -2.19
C GLU A 97 14.19 14.17 -1.05
N LYS A 98 13.65 15.34 -1.39
CA LYS A 98 13.03 16.23 -0.40
C LYS A 98 11.80 15.58 0.24
N SER A 99 11.00 14.86 -0.52
CA SER A 99 9.83 14.14 0.00
C SER A 99 10.25 13.03 0.96
N ILE A 100 11.24 12.22 0.56
CA ILE A 100 11.84 11.16 1.39
C ILE A 100 12.49 11.72 2.66
N SER A 101 13.21 12.84 2.58
CA SER A 101 13.91 13.42 3.75
C SER A 101 12.94 13.82 4.87
N LYS A 102 11.75 14.33 4.51
CA LYS A 102 10.69 14.65 5.47
C LYS A 102 10.17 13.39 6.14
N LEU A 103 9.86 12.34 5.37
CA LEU A 103 9.43 11.06 5.92
C LEU A 103 10.48 10.47 6.87
N LYS A 104 11.75 10.46 6.47
CA LYS A 104 12.87 9.96 7.31
C LYS A 104 12.98 10.73 8.63
N LEU A 105 12.73 12.04 8.62
CA LEU A 105 12.68 12.82 9.86
C LEU A 105 11.50 12.39 10.74
N PHE A 106 10.30 12.23 10.17
CA PHE A 106 9.13 11.75 10.90
C PHE A 106 9.36 10.35 11.50
N ILE A 107 9.91 9.41 10.72
CA ILE A 107 10.24 8.06 11.19
C ILE A 107 11.24 8.13 12.34
N ARG A 108 12.33 8.92 12.20
CA ARG A 108 13.35 9.07 13.25
C ARG A 108 12.78 9.65 14.53
N LEU A 109 11.93 10.67 14.44
CA LEU A 109 11.28 11.27 15.60
C LEU A 109 10.31 10.26 16.24
N SER A 110 9.53 9.54 15.45
CA SER A 110 8.63 8.49 15.93
C SER A 110 9.39 7.39 16.66
N GLN A 111 10.50 6.91 16.09
CA GLN A 111 11.37 5.90 16.70
C GLN A 111 12.01 6.36 18.01
N LYS A 112 12.33 7.66 18.10
CA LYS A 112 12.96 8.24 19.29
C LYS A 112 11.99 8.50 20.44
N TYR A 113 10.78 8.97 20.13
CA TYR A 113 9.87 9.51 21.13
C TYR A 113 8.64 8.64 21.41
N LEU A 114 8.23 7.76 20.48
CA LEU A 114 7.10 6.86 20.70
C LEU A 114 7.57 5.55 21.33
N PRO A 115 6.81 4.96 22.27
CA PRO A 115 7.08 3.63 22.77
C PRO A 115 7.18 2.61 21.64
N ILE A 116 8.10 1.65 21.72
CA ILE A 116 8.32 0.61 20.69
C ILE A 116 7.01 -0.16 20.39
N LYS A 117 6.19 -0.41 21.42
CA LYS A 117 4.85 -1.00 21.26
C LYS A 117 3.94 -0.16 20.37
N TYR A 118 3.96 1.16 20.53
CA TYR A 118 3.14 2.07 19.73
C TYR A 118 3.64 2.13 18.28
N GLN A 119 4.95 2.03 18.06
CA GLN A 119 5.51 1.93 16.71
C GLN A 119 5.01 0.67 15.98
N LEU A 120 4.94 -0.47 16.66
CA LEU A 120 4.35 -1.69 16.10
C LEU A 120 2.83 -1.55 15.89
N ALA A 121 2.11 -0.90 16.80
CA ALA A 121 0.69 -0.62 16.61
C ALA A 121 0.42 0.28 15.40
N MET A 122 1.31 1.25 15.13
CA MET A 122 1.27 2.09 13.93
C MET A 122 1.50 1.25 12.68
N THR A 123 2.48 0.34 12.67
CA THR A 123 2.68 -0.60 11.56
C THR A 123 1.43 -1.44 11.31
N ALA A 124 0.88 -2.09 12.33
CA ALA A 124 -0.35 -2.87 12.17
C ALA A 124 -1.53 -2.04 11.63
N ALA A 125 -1.62 -0.77 12.01
CA ALA A 125 -2.62 0.15 11.47
C ALA A 125 -2.35 0.57 10.01
N PHE A 126 -1.08 0.75 9.63
CA PHE A 126 -0.73 1.03 8.24
C PHE A 126 -0.96 -0.19 7.33
N GLU A 127 -0.60 -1.38 7.78
CA GLU A 127 -0.93 -2.67 7.14
C GLU A 127 -2.44 -2.81 6.92
N HIS A 128 -3.27 -2.39 7.89
CA HIS A 128 -4.72 -2.37 7.72
C HIS A 128 -5.16 -1.41 6.60
N ILE A 129 -4.53 -0.23 6.51
CA ILE A 129 -4.83 0.75 5.45
C ILE A 129 -4.37 0.23 4.08
N THR A 130 -3.16 -0.32 3.98
CA THR A 130 -2.58 -0.81 2.73
C THR A 130 -3.27 -2.08 2.25
N ALA A 131 -3.62 -3.00 3.15
CA ALA A 131 -4.46 -4.16 2.83
C ALA A 131 -5.86 -3.71 2.38
N THR A 132 -6.48 -2.74 3.06
CA THR A 132 -7.77 -2.17 2.63
C THR A 132 -7.68 -1.60 1.21
N LEU A 133 -6.60 -0.86 0.90
CA LEU A 133 -6.33 -0.38 -0.47
C LEU A 133 -6.16 -1.56 -1.44
N GLY A 134 -5.36 -2.57 -1.08
CA GLY A 134 -5.12 -3.77 -1.87
C GLY A 134 -6.41 -4.52 -2.23
N GLU A 135 -7.29 -4.76 -1.25
CA GLU A 135 -8.59 -5.38 -1.52
C GLU A 135 -9.44 -4.52 -2.47
N GLY A 136 -9.42 -3.19 -2.29
CA GLY A 136 -10.06 -2.24 -3.19
C GLY A 136 -9.52 -2.26 -4.63
N PHE A 137 -8.21 -2.37 -4.78
CA PHE A 137 -7.53 -2.50 -6.08
C PHE A 137 -8.04 -3.75 -6.79
N MET A 138 -8.14 -4.85 -6.05
CA MET A 138 -8.57 -6.14 -6.57
C MET A 138 -10.04 -6.15 -6.98
N GLU A 139 -10.90 -5.55 -6.18
CA GLU A 139 -12.32 -5.47 -6.51
C GLU A 139 -12.64 -4.48 -7.63
N GLY A 140 -11.71 -3.58 -7.96
CA GLY A 140 -11.90 -2.53 -8.97
C GLY A 140 -12.77 -1.40 -8.44
N GLU A 141 -12.73 -1.16 -7.12
CA GLU A 141 -13.56 -0.14 -6.49
C GLU A 141 -13.27 1.25 -7.06
N GLY A 142 -14.33 1.96 -7.44
CA GLY A 142 -14.21 3.30 -8.01
C GLY A 142 -13.47 3.37 -9.36
N ASP A 143 -13.34 2.24 -10.08
CA ASP A 143 -12.60 2.13 -11.36
C ASP A 143 -11.11 2.49 -11.24
N MET A 144 -10.50 2.29 -10.06
CA MET A 144 -9.19 2.85 -9.66
C MET A 144 -8.04 2.69 -10.66
N PHE A 145 -7.94 1.54 -11.33
CA PHE A 145 -6.88 1.26 -12.32
C PHE A 145 -7.43 0.80 -13.67
N LYS A 146 -8.71 1.03 -13.94
CA LYS A 146 -9.36 0.56 -15.16
C LYS A 146 -8.64 1.02 -16.44
N ASN A 147 -8.30 2.31 -16.47
CA ASN A 147 -7.61 2.96 -17.58
C ASN A 147 -6.15 3.31 -17.24
N ALA A 148 -5.56 2.67 -16.23
CA ALA A 148 -4.17 2.89 -15.87
C ALA A 148 -3.21 2.24 -16.87
N HIS A 149 -2.01 2.82 -17.01
CA HIS A 149 -0.92 2.23 -17.76
C HIS A 149 -0.67 0.79 -17.26
N PRO A 150 -0.55 -0.21 -18.16
CA PRO A 150 -0.50 -1.63 -17.76
C PRO A 150 0.58 -1.96 -16.74
N ALA A 151 1.79 -1.40 -16.88
CA ALA A 151 2.89 -1.64 -15.94
C ALA A 151 2.59 -1.09 -14.53
N MET A 152 1.99 0.10 -14.44
CA MET A 152 1.64 0.72 -13.16
C MET A 152 0.52 -0.03 -12.46
N ARG A 153 -0.50 -0.42 -13.23
CA ARG A 153 -1.58 -1.26 -12.73
C ARG A 153 -1.03 -2.57 -12.15
N ALA A 154 -0.20 -3.29 -12.90
CA ALA A 154 0.36 -4.57 -12.45
C ALA A 154 1.25 -4.40 -11.20
N MET A 155 2.05 -3.32 -11.14
CA MET A 155 2.88 -3.01 -9.98
C MET A 155 2.03 -2.76 -8.71
N PHE A 156 1.02 -1.90 -8.79
CA PHE A 156 0.15 -1.62 -7.64
C PHE A 156 -0.74 -2.81 -7.27
N MET A 157 -1.17 -3.63 -8.24
CA MET A 157 -1.93 -4.86 -7.96
C MET A 157 -1.08 -5.91 -7.27
N TRP A 158 0.15 -6.14 -7.73
CA TRP A 158 1.09 -7.04 -7.05
C TRP A 158 1.30 -6.60 -5.60
N HIS A 159 1.65 -5.32 -5.38
CA HIS A 159 1.83 -4.79 -4.03
C HIS A 159 0.55 -4.98 -3.22
N GLY A 160 -0.61 -4.54 -3.73
CA GLY A 160 -1.89 -4.70 -3.03
C GLY A 160 -2.26 -6.14 -2.69
N VAL A 161 -1.90 -7.11 -3.55
CA VAL A 161 -2.08 -8.54 -3.26
C VAL A 161 -1.22 -8.97 -2.07
N GLU A 162 0.05 -8.58 -2.04
CA GLU A 162 0.96 -8.93 -0.94
C GLU A 162 0.54 -8.22 0.37
N GLU A 163 0.05 -6.98 0.32
CA GLU A 163 -0.52 -6.32 1.52
C GLU A 163 -1.73 -7.05 2.10
N VAL A 164 -2.55 -7.68 1.26
CA VAL A 164 -3.64 -8.54 1.72
C VAL A 164 -3.11 -9.83 2.36
N GLU A 165 -1.95 -10.34 1.91
CA GLU A 165 -1.25 -11.42 2.59
C GLU A 165 -0.69 -10.97 3.96
N HIS A 166 -0.24 -9.72 4.06
CA HIS A 166 0.40 -9.15 5.25
C HIS A 166 -0.56 -8.76 6.37
N LYS A 167 -1.83 -8.45 6.05
CA LYS A 167 -2.78 -7.73 6.93
C LYS A 167 -2.88 -8.20 8.38
N ALA A 168 -2.62 -9.48 8.66
CA ALA A 168 -2.65 -10.04 10.01
C ALA A 168 -1.28 -10.11 10.69
N VAL A 169 -0.15 -10.06 9.97
CA VAL A 169 1.19 -10.34 10.51
C VAL A 169 1.58 -9.34 11.59
N ALA A 170 1.60 -8.04 11.28
CA ALA A 170 1.97 -7.02 12.26
C ALA A 170 0.98 -6.94 13.42
N TYR A 171 -0.31 -7.18 13.14
CA TYR A 171 -1.37 -7.25 14.15
C TYR A 171 -1.14 -8.42 15.13
N ASP A 172 -0.79 -9.59 14.61
CA ASP A 172 -0.54 -10.78 15.41
C ASP A 172 0.71 -10.63 16.30
N VAL A 173 1.77 -10.02 15.78
CA VAL A 173 2.95 -9.68 16.60
C VAL A 173 2.56 -8.68 17.68
N TYR A 174 1.72 -7.71 17.35
CA TYR A 174 1.23 -6.71 18.31
C TYR A 174 0.44 -7.35 19.45
N GLU A 175 -0.54 -8.20 19.13
CA GLU A 175 -1.38 -8.87 20.13
C GLU A 175 -0.59 -9.93 20.93
N LYS A 176 0.16 -10.81 20.25
CA LYS A 176 0.78 -11.99 20.86
C LYS A 176 2.12 -11.70 21.54
N ALA A 177 2.89 -10.71 21.08
CA ALA A 177 4.23 -10.41 21.61
C ALA A 177 4.32 -9.04 22.31
N ALA A 178 3.66 -8.00 21.81
CA ALA A 178 3.70 -6.66 22.42
C ALA A 178 2.60 -6.42 23.48
N GLY A 179 1.79 -7.44 23.76
CA GLY A 179 0.72 -7.40 24.75
C GLY A 179 -0.52 -6.62 24.32
N GLY A 180 -0.72 -6.41 23.01
CA GLY A 180 -1.96 -5.92 22.41
C GLY A 180 -2.50 -4.61 22.96
N GLY A 181 -3.79 -4.37 22.77
CA GLY A 181 -4.50 -3.27 23.43
C GLY A 181 -5.37 -2.45 22.50
N TYR A 182 -6.68 -2.62 22.64
CA TYR A 182 -7.68 -1.97 21.80
C TYR A 182 -7.49 -0.45 21.64
N PHE A 183 -7.28 0.29 22.74
CA PHE A 183 -7.12 1.75 22.68
C PHE A 183 -5.83 2.16 21.97
N THR A 184 -4.75 1.40 22.15
CA THR A 184 -3.46 1.69 21.52
C THR A 184 -3.51 1.43 20.02
N ARG A 185 -4.07 0.31 19.56
CA ARG A 185 -4.24 0.07 18.10
C ARG A 185 -5.18 1.10 17.46
N THR A 186 -6.22 1.52 18.18
CA THR A 186 -7.22 2.47 17.68
C THR A 186 -6.63 3.87 17.55
N SER A 187 -5.90 4.34 18.56
CA SER A 187 -5.20 5.63 18.49
C SER A 187 -4.08 5.61 17.45
N ALA A 188 -3.41 4.47 17.26
CA ALA A 188 -2.43 4.29 16.19
C ALA A 188 -3.05 4.45 14.80
N LEU A 189 -4.24 3.88 14.53
CA LEU A 189 -4.92 4.10 13.24
C LEU A 189 -5.31 5.56 13.02
N ILE A 190 -5.84 6.23 14.04
CA ILE A 190 -6.19 7.66 13.94
C ILE A 190 -4.93 8.49 13.66
N ALA A 191 -3.87 8.29 14.45
CA ALA A 191 -2.61 9.01 14.29
C ALA A 191 -1.94 8.71 12.94
N GLY A 192 -1.91 7.45 12.52
CA GLY A 192 -1.40 6.99 11.23
C GLY A 192 -2.16 7.60 10.07
N THR A 193 -3.49 7.68 10.16
CA THR A 193 -4.32 8.30 9.12
C THR A 193 -4.07 9.79 9.00
N VAL A 194 -3.99 10.52 10.12
CA VAL A 194 -3.65 11.95 10.12
C VAL A 194 -2.25 12.16 9.52
N LEU A 195 -1.28 11.36 9.93
CA LEU A 195 0.09 11.44 9.43
C LEU A 195 0.16 11.15 7.93
N MET A 196 -0.50 10.08 7.48
CA MET A 196 -0.57 9.70 6.07
C MET A 196 -1.16 10.84 5.23
N HIS A 197 -2.29 11.43 5.64
CA HIS A 197 -2.89 12.55 4.90
C HIS A 197 -2.00 13.79 4.90
N ALA A 198 -1.32 14.11 6.02
CA ALA A 198 -0.41 15.23 6.07
C ALA A 198 0.80 15.04 5.14
N VAL A 199 1.38 13.85 5.15
CA VAL A 199 2.57 13.51 4.34
C VAL A 199 2.19 13.36 2.86
N VAL A 200 1.27 12.47 2.53
CA VAL A 200 0.79 12.21 1.16
C VAL A 200 0.18 13.46 0.56
N GLY A 201 -0.68 14.18 1.29
CA GLY A 201 -1.29 15.41 0.82
C GLY A 201 -0.27 16.50 0.51
N SER A 202 0.79 16.63 1.32
CA SER A 202 1.87 17.59 1.04
C SER A 202 2.68 17.26 -0.21
N VAL A 203 2.93 15.97 -0.47
CA VAL A 203 3.66 15.50 -1.65
C VAL A 203 2.80 15.59 -2.90
N LEU A 204 1.54 15.15 -2.83
CA LEU A 204 0.55 15.33 -3.89
C LEU A 204 0.46 16.80 -4.32
N TRP A 205 0.30 17.72 -3.35
CA TRP A 205 0.20 19.13 -3.67
C TRP A 205 1.49 19.70 -4.28
N HIS A 206 2.65 19.22 -3.85
CA HIS A 206 3.92 19.57 -4.46
C HIS A 206 3.99 19.09 -5.91
N MET A 207 3.63 17.84 -6.20
CA MET A 207 3.60 17.29 -7.56
C MET A 207 2.64 18.09 -8.46
N LEU A 208 1.43 18.40 -7.99
CA LEU A 208 0.48 19.23 -8.72
C LEU A 208 0.99 20.66 -8.99
N LYS A 209 1.92 21.17 -8.17
CA LYS A 209 2.63 22.42 -8.44
C LYS A 209 3.66 22.28 -9.54
N VAL A 210 4.49 21.23 -9.48
CA VAL A 210 5.48 20.91 -10.52
C VAL A 210 4.79 20.76 -11.88
N ASP A 211 3.68 20.02 -11.91
CA ASP A 211 2.89 19.76 -13.14
C ASP A 211 2.04 20.96 -13.58
N LYS A 212 2.03 22.08 -12.85
CA LYS A 212 1.18 23.27 -13.11
C LYS A 212 -0.33 22.96 -13.11
N MET A 213 -0.77 21.96 -12.34
CA MET A 213 -2.17 21.55 -12.20
C MET A 213 -2.88 22.21 -11.00
N HIS A 214 -2.13 22.67 -10.00
CA HIS A 214 -2.68 23.33 -8.80
C HIS A 214 -3.55 24.58 -9.08
N GLY A 215 -3.40 25.22 -10.24
CA GLY A 215 -4.20 26.37 -10.68
C GLY A 215 -5.41 26.01 -11.54
N GLN A 216 -5.71 24.73 -11.73
CA GLN A 216 -6.77 24.25 -12.64
C GLN A 216 -7.95 23.66 -11.83
N PRO A 217 -8.91 24.49 -11.38
CA PRO A 217 -9.94 24.07 -10.42
C PRO A 217 -10.82 22.92 -10.92
N LEU A 218 -11.11 22.85 -12.23
CA LEU A 218 -11.91 21.76 -12.80
C LEU A 218 -11.15 20.42 -12.80
N VAL A 219 -9.83 20.45 -13.07
CA VAL A 219 -8.98 19.25 -12.99
C VAL A 219 -8.93 18.75 -11.56
N LEU A 220 -8.70 19.66 -10.61
CA LEU A 220 -8.69 19.34 -9.18
C LEU A 220 -10.03 18.78 -8.72
N ALA A 221 -11.13 19.46 -9.04
CA ALA A 221 -12.47 19.04 -8.64
C ALA A 221 -12.82 17.66 -9.21
N LYS A 222 -12.55 17.41 -10.50
CA LYS A 222 -12.78 16.11 -11.13
C LYS A 222 -11.96 15.00 -10.45
N GLY A 223 -10.67 15.23 -10.26
CA GLY A 223 -9.77 14.26 -9.67
C GLY A 223 -10.12 13.93 -8.21
N PHE A 224 -10.34 14.95 -7.38
CA PHE A 224 -10.76 14.75 -5.99
C PHE A 224 -12.17 14.16 -5.88
N TYR A 225 -13.08 14.47 -6.81
CA TYR A 225 -14.39 13.80 -6.86
C TYR A 225 -14.25 12.29 -7.17
N ARG A 226 -13.28 11.90 -8.00
CA ARG A 226 -12.98 10.47 -8.25
C ARG A 226 -12.34 9.78 -7.04
N LEU A 227 -11.60 10.49 -6.19
CA LEU A 227 -11.07 9.93 -4.95
C LEU A 227 -12.12 9.87 -3.83
N TYR A 228 -12.82 10.98 -3.59
CA TYR A 228 -13.62 11.20 -2.37
C TYR A 228 -15.10 11.45 -2.61
N GLY A 229 -15.58 11.43 -3.86
CA GLY A 229 -17.00 11.54 -4.16
C GLY A 229 -17.80 10.33 -3.64
N PRO A 230 -19.14 10.31 -3.78
CA PRO A 230 -19.98 9.22 -3.25
C PRO A 230 -19.65 7.82 -3.81
N ARG A 231 -19.05 7.77 -5.01
CA ARG A 231 -18.52 6.54 -5.64
C ARG A 231 -17.00 6.58 -5.78
N GLY A 232 -16.34 7.46 -5.02
CA GLY A 232 -14.92 7.67 -5.08
C GLY A 232 -14.13 6.46 -4.59
N MET A 233 -12.93 6.32 -5.12
CA MET A 233 -11.99 5.24 -4.85
C MET A 233 -11.72 5.07 -3.35
N ILE A 234 -11.51 6.17 -2.61
CA ILE A 234 -11.27 6.12 -1.16
C ILE A 234 -12.58 5.97 -0.38
N THR A 235 -13.66 6.60 -0.85
CA THR A 235 -14.98 6.52 -0.20
C THR A 235 -15.50 5.09 -0.09
N LYS A 236 -15.26 4.27 -1.13
CA LYS A 236 -15.69 2.87 -1.16
C LYS A 236 -14.96 1.98 -0.15
N LEU A 237 -13.76 2.37 0.25
CA LEU A 237 -12.93 1.65 1.22
C LEU A 237 -13.27 1.95 2.68
N ILE A 238 -14.04 3.02 2.94
CA ILE A 238 -14.36 3.48 4.30
C ILE A 238 -14.95 2.35 5.18
N PRO A 239 -15.89 1.50 4.72
CA PRO A 239 -16.44 0.44 5.56
C PRO A 239 -15.37 -0.52 6.10
N ARG A 240 -14.45 -0.98 5.24
CA ARG A 240 -13.34 -1.89 5.62
C ARG A 240 -12.33 -1.19 6.53
N TYR A 241 -11.99 0.06 6.20
CA TYR A 241 -11.15 0.89 7.05
C TYR A 241 -11.73 0.99 8.47
N LEU A 242 -13.05 1.17 8.59
CA LEU A 242 -13.72 1.31 9.89
C LEU A 242 -13.81 0.01 10.71
N ASP A 243 -13.59 -1.17 10.10
CA ASP A 243 -13.64 -2.45 10.82
C ASP A 243 -12.61 -2.51 11.95
N TRP A 244 -11.48 -1.80 11.82
CA TRP A 244 -10.46 -1.69 12.87
C TRP A 244 -10.98 -1.19 14.21
N PHE A 245 -12.03 -0.36 14.20
CA PHE A 245 -12.66 0.19 15.40
C PHE A 245 -13.65 -0.77 16.05
N LYS A 246 -13.92 -1.95 15.50
CA LYS A 246 -14.79 -2.94 16.15
C LYS A 246 -14.02 -3.65 17.28
N PRO A 247 -14.54 -3.68 18.51
CA PRO A 247 -13.95 -4.49 19.57
C PRO A 247 -13.86 -5.97 19.15
N GLY A 248 -12.70 -6.58 19.35
CA GLY A 248 -12.47 -7.98 18.97
C GLY A 248 -12.16 -8.22 17.48
N PHE A 249 -12.15 -7.18 16.63
CA PHE A 249 -11.76 -7.31 15.23
C PHE A 249 -10.36 -7.90 15.08
N HIS A 250 -10.20 -8.87 14.20
CA HIS A 250 -8.91 -9.37 13.74
C HIS A 250 -8.81 -9.19 12.21
N PRO A 251 -7.70 -8.66 11.64
CA PRO A 251 -7.58 -8.45 10.19
C PRO A 251 -7.78 -9.70 9.33
N GLY A 252 -7.46 -10.87 9.89
CA GLY A 252 -7.73 -12.17 9.27
C GLY A 252 -9.20 -12.57 9.17
N ASP A 253 -10.12 -11.89 9.88
CA ASP A 253 -11.56 -12.23 9.86
C ASP A 253 -12.20 -12.01 8.48
N THR A 254 -11.62 -11.14 7.64
CA THR A 254 -12.14 -10.86 6.30
C THR A 254 -11.66 -11.85 5.23
N GLY A 255 -10.76 -12.78 5.57
CA GLY A 255 -10.26 -13.81 4.64
C GLY A 255 -9.48 -13.25 3.45
N ILE A 256 -9.12 -14.07 2.47
CA ILE A 256 -8.51 -13.59 1.22
C ILE A 256 -9.62 -13.37 0.18
N PRO A 257 -9.75 -12.19 -0.45
CA PRO A 257 -10.71 -11.97 -1.53
C PRO A 257 -10.47 -12.93 -2.70
N GLU A 258 -11.55 -13.37 -3.35
CA GLU A 258 -11.48 -14.33 -4.48
C GLU A 258 -10.52 -13.87 -5.59
N LYS A 259 -10.55 -12.58 -5.92
CA LYS A 259 -9.66 -12.01 -6.94
C LYS A 259 -8.19 -11.98 -6.52
N VAL A 260 -7.89 -11.84 -5.23
CA VAL A 260 -6.51 -11.99 -4.71
C VAL A 260 -6.07 -13.44 -4.91
N SER A 261 -6.88 -14.41 -4.51
CA SER A 261 -6.58 -15.83 -4.73
C SER A 261 -6.42 -16.19 -6.22
N ALA A 262 -7.26 -15.62 -7.09
CA ALA A 262 -7.14 -15.79 -8.53
C ALA A 262 -5.83 -15.19 -9.07
N TRP A 263 -5.46 -13.99 -8.62
CA TRP A 263 -4.20 -13.35 -9.04
C TRP A 263 -2.98 -14.15 -8.62
N LEU A 264 -2.96 -14.64 -7.37
CA LEU A 264 -1.91 -15.51 -6.87
C LEU A 264 -1.79 -16.79 -7.69
N THR A 265 -2.93 -17.41 -8.02
CA THR A 265 -2.98 -18.62 -8.85
C THR A 265 -2.41 -18.38 -10.24
N GLU A 266 -2.75 -17.26 -10.88
CA GLU A 266 -2.22 -16.92 -12.20
C GLU A 266 -0.74 -16.53 -12.15
N TYR A 267 -0.31 -15.80 -11.10
CA TYR A 267 1.10 -15.50 -10.90
C TYR A 267 1.91 -16.78 -10.71
N ASP A 268 1.44 -17.74 -9.92
CA ASP A 268 2.17 -18.98 -9.67
C ASP A 268 2.38 -19.80 -10.96
N LYS A 269 1.40 -19.77 -11.87
CA LYS A 269 1.48 -20.43 -13.19
C LYS A 269 2.45 -19.73 -14.14
N HIS A 270 2.38 -18.39 -14.22
CA HIS A 270 3.04 -17.62 -15.26
C HIS A 270 4.34 -16.96 -14.83
N GLN A 271 4.54 -16.80 -13.52
CA GLN A 271 5.62 -16.01 -12.91
C GLN A 271 5.72 -14.60 -13.48
N ASP A 272 4.58 -14.04 -13.90
CA ASP A 272 4.47 -12.73 -14.54
C ASP A 272 3.31 -11.94 -13.94
N PRO A 273 3.59 -10.83 -13.21
CA PRO A 273 2.54 -9.99 -12.62
C PRO A 273 1.70 -9.27 -13.68
N MET A 274 2.24 -9.03 -14.88
CA MET A 274 1.50 -8.41 -15.98
C MET A 274 0.41 -9.35 -16.47
N GLU A 275 0.76 -10.62 -16.70
CA GLU A 275 -0.17 -11.64 -17.17
C GLU A 275 -1.23 -11.98 -16.11
N ALA A 276 -0.82 -12.14 -14.84
CA ALA A 276 -1.76 -12.36 -13.74
C ALA A 276 -2.79 -11.22 -13.63
N SER A 277 -2.32 -9.97 -13.70
CA SER A 277 -3.19 -8.79 -13.69
C SER A 277 -4.07 -8.73 -14.94
N ARG A 278 -3.55 -9.11 -16.11
CA ARG A 278 -4.32 -9.14 -17.35
C ARG A 278 -5.51 -10.09 -17.26
N ILE A 279 -5.26 -11.31 -16.75
CA ILE A 279 -6.27 -12.37 -16.64
C ILE A 279 -7.35 -11.99 -15.63
N VAL A 280 -6.97 -11.63 -14.40
CA VAL A 280 -7.93 -11.38 -13.30
C VAL A 280 -8.85 -10.20 -13.59
N PHE A 281 -8.39 -9.22 -14.37
CA PHE A 281 -9.14 -8.01 -14.67
C PHE A 281 -9.71 -7.99 -16.09
N ASN A 282 -9.67 -9.12 -16.80
CA ASN A 282 -10.18 -9.25 -18.17
C ASN A 282 -9.67 -8.15 -19.11
N ILE A 283 -8.38 -7.80 -18.99
CA ILE A 283 -7.77 -6.78 -19.83
C ILE A 283 -7.53 -7.41 -21.22
N PRO A 284 -8.02 -6.80 -22.31
CA PRO A 284 -7.78 -7.30 -23.66
C PRO A 284 -6.28 -7.37 -23.95
N ILE A 285 -5.84 -8.45 -24.61
CA ILE A 285 -4.52 -8.44 -25.24
C ILE A 285 -4.59 -7.39 -26.34
N ALA A 286 -3.78 -6.34 -26.27
CA ALA A 286 -3.68 -5.39 -27.37
C ALA A 286 -3.29 -6.20 -28.62
N ALA A 287 -4.09 -6.11 -29.69
CA ALA A 287 -3.73 -6.70 -30.96
C ALA A 287 -2.34 -6.16 -31.33
N ALA A 288 -1.40 -7.05 -31.65
CA ALA A 288 -0.09 -6.65 -32.14
C ALA A 288 -0.30 -5.68 -33.31
N ALA A 289 0.06 -4.42 -33.12
CA ALA A 289 0.08 -3.40 -34.16
C ALA A 289 1.37 -3.52 -34.96
#